data_AF-A0A3B8S0U5-F1
#
_entry.id   AF-A0A3B8S0U5-F1
#
_cell.length_a   1.000
_cell.length_b   1.000
_cell.length_c   1.000
_cell.angle_alpha   90.00
_cell.angle_beta   90.00
_cell.angle_gamma   90.00
#
_symmetry.space_group_name_H-M   'P 1'
#
loop_
_entity.id
_entity.type
_entity.pdbx_description
1 polymer ?
#
loop_
_entity_poly.entity_id
_entity_poly.type
_entity_poly.pdbx_seq_one_letter_code
_entity_poly.pdbx_strand_id
1 'polypeptide(L)' 'KKKIPLQRVGEHQELANLAAYLISDYSSFVNGEVVTIDGGEWLNGAGQFNILQTIPNEKWDEIEKIVRNVKGS' A
#
# COMPACT_ATOMS: atom_id res chain seq x y z
N LYS A 1 -4.56 12.59 0.43
CA LYS A 1 -3.15 12.43 0.04
C LYS A 1 -2.33 11.58 1.01
N LYS A 2 -2.31 11.85 2.34
CA LYS A 2 -1.61 10.99 3.33
C LYS A 2 -1.96 9.49 3.31
N LYS A 3 -3.12 9.12 2.74
CA LYS A 3 -3.58 7.73 2.64
C LYS A 3 -3.06 7.00 1.39
N ILE A 4 -2.60 7.70 0.35
CA ILE A 4 -2.09 7.07 -0.88
C ILE A 4 -0.55 7.05 -0.79
N PRO A 5 0.09 5.88 -0.69
CA PRO A 5 1.55 5.77 -0.65
C PRO A 5 2.28 6.55 -1.76
N LEU A 6 1.77 6.51 -3.00
CA LEU A 6 2.35 7.25 -4.13
C LEU A 6 2.19 8.78 -4.05
N GLN A 7 1.49 9.32 -3.04
CA GLN A 7 1.28 10.75 -2.81
C GLN A 7 0.58 11.53 -3.95
N ARG A 8 -0.01 10.81 -4.90
CA ARG A 8 -0.81 11.36 -6.01
C ARG A 8 -2.01 10.46 -6.29
N VAL A 9 -2.98 11.02 -7.01
CA VAL A 9 -4.05 10.22 -7.62
C VAL A 9 -3.56 9.64 -8.95
N GLY A 10 -4.25 8.63 -9.44
CA GLY A 10 -4.01 8.08 -10.77
C GLY A 10 -4.48 9.03 -11.87
N GLU A 11 -3.82 8.95 -13.02
CA GLU A 11 -4.23 9.60 -14.27
C GLU A 11 -5.04 8.63 -15.14
N HIS A 12 -5.96 9.15 -15.96
CA HIS A 12 -6.80 8.32 -16.84
C HIS A 12 -5.97 7.42 -17.78
N GLN A 13 -4.79 7.89 -18.21
CA GLN A 13 -3.89 7.13 -19.06
C GLN A 13 -3.36 5.87 -18.38
N GLU A 14 -3.17 5.87 -17.05
CA GLU A 14 -2.70 4.70 -16.32
C GLU A 14 -3.74 3.58 -16.32
N LEU A 15 -5.02 3.94 -16.12
CA LEU A 15 -6.14 3.02 -16.28
C LEU A 15 -6.27 2.53 -17.73
N ALA A 16 -6.17 3.43 -18.70
CA ALA A 16 -6.28 3.08 -20.12
C ALA A 16 -5.18 2.10 -20.56
N ASN A 17 -3.94 2.27 -20.08
CA ASN A 17 -2.84 1.37 -20.38
C ASN A 17 -3.08 -0.03 -19.78
N LEU A 18 -3.53 -0.11 -18.53
CA LEU A 18 -3.86 -1.39 -17.89
C LEU A 18 -5.01 -2.09 -18.63
N ALA A 19 -6.07 -1.36 -18.99
CA ALA A 19 -7.19 -1.90 -19.75
C ALA A 19 -6.74 -2.39 -21.13
N ALA A 20 -5.90 -1.62 -21.84
CA ALA A 20 -5.36 -2.00 -23.14
C ALA A 20 -4.53 -3.28 -23.06
N TYR A 21 -3.71 -3.45 -22.01
CA TYR A 21 -2.99 -4.69 -21.77
C TYR A 21 -3.96 -5.86 -21.55
N LEU A 22 -4.93 -5.72 -20.63
CA LEU A 22 -5.86 -6.79 -20.24
C LEU A 22 -6.81 -7.24 -21.35
N ILE A 23 -7.08 -6.39 -22.34
CA ILE A 23 -7.93 -6.71 -23.51
C ILE A 23 -7.10 -7.31 -24.66
N SER A 24 -5.78 -7.14 -24.65
CA SER A 24 -4.90 -7.61 -25.73
C SER A 24 -4.56 -9.09 -25.63
N ASP A 25 -4.06 -9.67 -26.72
CA ASP A 25 -3.56 -11.05 -26.73
C ASP A 25 -2.35 -11.27 -25.80
N TYR A 26 -1.67 -10.19 -25.38
CA TYR A 26 -0.54 -10.26 -24.44
C TYR A 26 -0.95 -10.69 -23.03
N SER A 27 -2.25 -10.61 -22.69
CA SER A 27 -2.81 -11.11 -21.43
C SER A 27 -3.69 -12.35 -21.64
N SER A 28 -3.47 -13.11 -22.72
CA SER A 28 -4.30 -14.28 -23.08
C SER A 28 -4.41 -15.37 -22.01
N PHE A 29 -3.49 -15.40 -21.03
CA PHE A 29 -3.56 -16.33 -19.89
C PHE A 29 -4.01 -15.69 -18.57
N VAL A 30 -4.32 -14.38 -18.56
CA VAL A 30 -4.87 -13.68 -17.40
C VAL A 30 -6.39 -13.80 -17.45
N ASN A 31 -6.96 -14.58 -16.53
CA ASN A 31 -8.41 -14.78 -16.44
C ASN A 31 -8.85 -14.88 -14.98
N GLY A 32 -9.98 -14.26 -14.63
CA GLY A 32 -10.53 -14.23 -13.27
C GLY A 32 -9.79 -13.33 -12.28
N GLU A 33 -8.87 -12.48 -12.75
CA GLU A 33 -8.04 -11.61 -11.91
C GLU A 33 -8.75 -10.29 -11.54
N VAL A 34 -8.37 -9.71 -10.40
CA VAL A 34 -8.83 -8.40 -9.93
C VAL A 34 -7.63 -7.51 -9.63
N VAL A 35 -7.28 -6.65 -10.59
CA VAL A 35 -6.12 -5.75 -10.47
C VAL A 35 -6.50 -4.45 -9.75
N THR A 36 -5.91 -4.21 -8.58
CA THR A 36 -6.07 -2.94 -7.84
C THR A 36 -5.11 -1.88 -8.38
N ILE A 37 -5.62 -0.69 -8.72
CA ILE A 37 -4.83 0.45 -9.23
C ILE A 37 -5.13 1.74 -8.45
N ASP A 38 -4.81 1.75 -7.16
CA ASP A 38 -5.16 2.82 -6.22
C ASP A 38 -3.95 3.56 -5.64
N GLY A 39 -2.75 3.31 -6.18
CA GLY A 39 -1.51 3.86 -5.65
C GLY A 39 -1.14 3.37 -4.24
N GLY A 40 -1.72 2.24 -3.81
CA GLY A 40 -1.50 1.58 -2.52
C GLY A 40 -2.46 2.03 -1.40
N GLU A 41 -3.51 2.78 -1.73
CA GLU A 41 -4.44 3.35 -0.75
C GLU A 41 -5.10 2.28 0.12
N TRP A 42 -5.58 1.20 -0.50
CA TRP A 42 -6.27 0.10 0.17
C TRP A 42 -5.40 -0.54 1.25
N LEU A 43 -4.19 -0.97 0.87
CA LEU A 43 -3.28 -1.62 1.81
C LEU A 43 -2.82 -0.67 2.91
N ASN A 44 -2.63 0.62 2.58
CA ASN A 44 -2.28 1.63 3.56
C ASN A 44 -3.44 1.91 4.54
N GLY A 45 -4.69 1.85 4.08
CA GLY A 45 -5.88 2.02 4.92
C GLY A 45 -6.24 0.81 5.77
N ALA A 46 -5.99 -0.40 5.28
CA ALA A 46 -6.39 -1.64 5.94
C ALA A 46 -5.41 -2.15 7.01
N GLY A 47 -4.13 -1.76 6.95
CA GLY A 47 -3.13 -2.22 7.90
C GLY A 47 -3.23 -1.53 9.27
N GLN A 48 -3.50 -2.32 10.32
CA GLN A 48 -3.66 -1.85 11.70
C GLN A 48 -2.47 -1.00 12.20
N PHE A 49 -1.25 -1.34 11.78
CA PHE A 49 -0.02 -0.67 12.22
C PHE A 49 0.54 0.32 11.20
N ASN A 50 -0.14 0.60 10.09
CA ASN A 50 0.36 1.55 9.08
C ASN A 50 0.47 2.98 9.62
N ILE A 51 -0.30 3.32 10.66
CA ILE A 51 -0.17 4.60 11.35
C ILE A 51 1.23 4.82 11.95
N LEU A 52 1.97 3.74 12.25
CA LEU A 52 3.32 3.82 12.78
C LEU A 52 4.32 4.43 11.76
N GLN A 53 3.98 4.49 10.47
CA GLN A 53 4.76 5.21 9.46
C GLN A 53 4.86 6.72 9.75
N THR A 54 3.98 7.26 10.60
CA THR A 54 4.02 8.67 11.00
C THR A 54 5.00 8.95 12.15
N ILE A 55 5.56 7.89 12.76
CA ILE A 55 6.51 8.01 13.87
C ILE A 55 7.89 8.35 13.29
N PRO A 56 8.54 9.43 13.76
CA PRO A 56 9.91 9.77 13.38
C PRO A 56 10.88 8.64 13.74
N ASN A 57 11.91 8.45 12.90
CA ASN A 57 12.83 7.33 13.05
C ASN A 57 13.55 7.33 14.41
N GLU A 58 13.83 8.50 14.95
CA GLU A 58 14.53 8.71 16.22
C GLU A 58 13.74 8.21 17.42
N LYS A 59 12.42 8.05 17.29
CA LYS A 59 11.55 7.58 18.40
C LYS A 59 11.48 6.06 18.51
N TRP A 60 11.97 5.31 17.52
CA TRP A 60 11.91 3.84 17.54
C TRP A 60 12.76 3.24 18.65
N ASP A 61 13.91 3.83 18.96
CA ASP A 61 14.79 3.37 20.05
C ASP A 61 14.08 3.42 21.42
N GLU A 62 13.22 4.42 21.64
CA GLU A 62 12.43 4.54 22.87
C GLU A 62 11.30 3.50 22.90
N ILE A 63 10.59 3.33 21.79
CA ILE A 63 9.51 2.34 21.65
C ILE A 63 10.06 0.93 21.86
N GLU A 64 11.22 0.61 21.28
CA GLU A 64 11.88 -0.69 21.44
C GLU A 64 12.19 -0.98 22.91
N LYS A 65 12.78 -0.02 23.63
CA LYS A 65 13.09 -0.17 25.07
C LYS A 65 11.85 -0.43 25.90
N ILE A 66 10.74 0.24 25.59
CA ILE A 66 9.47 0.02 26.30
C ILE A 66 8.97 -1.40 26.04
N VAL A 67 8.86 -1.80 24.76
CA VAL A 67 8.32 -3.11 24.37
C VAL A 67 9.15 -4.26 24.94
N ARG A 68 10.48 -4.18 24.89
CA ARG A 68 11.37 -5.24 25.43
C ARG A 68 11.29 -5.41 26.94
N ASN A 69 10.91 -4.36 27.67
CA ASN A 69 10.78 -4.38 29.13
C ASN A 69 9.40 -4.87 29.60
N VAL A 70 8.42 -5.00 28.71
CA VAL A 70 7.15 -5.65 29.03
C VAL A 70 7.37 -7.17 29.06
N LYS A 71 7.45 -7.74 30.26
CA LYS A 71 7.35 -9.20 30.44
C LYS A 71 5.91 -9.61 30.16
N GLY A 72 5.73 -10.61 29.29
CA GLY A 72 4.42 -11.05 28.79
C GLY A 72 3.40 -11.26 29.91
N SER A 73 2.19 -10.77 29.66
CA SER A 73 0.98 -11.02 30.46
C SER A 73 0.58 -12.49 30.40
#